data_AF-A0A7Y3DP70-F1
#
_entry.id   AF-A0A7Y3DP70-F1
#
_cell.length_a   1.000
_cell.length_b   1.000
_cell.length_c   1.000
_cell.angle_alpha   90.00
_cell.angle_beta   90.00
_cell.angle_gamma   90.00
#
_symmetry.space_group_name_H-M   'P 1'
#
loop_
_entity.id
_entity.type
_entity.pdbx_description
1 polymer ?
#
loop_
_entity_poly.entity_id
_entity_poly.type
_entity_poly.pdbx_seq_one_letter_code
_entity_poly.pdbx_strand_id
1 'polypeptide(L)'
;NNLYCTGSPVMPRPGSTAMVAQSGNMGIQLLAFAEQQGIGIRAFCGSGNEAMMTIEDYLDGFEVDSLTRTVILYVESVKNGRRFFNSARRVGKKKPVVLLKGGRSEAGSRAAASHTGAMTSDKKIFESVCRQAGIVMAEKPMDLLDLAAAFSSLPLPRGKRAAIMTLGGGWGVVTADLCAEFGLDVPELTSGFIAKMDRMLPAYWSRSNPIDLVGDRDPSVPMIALEELMKWDGCDGVINLGILGRRIMVKRFGESVLKSDPNYSVEFIDKMNQQFVKFENEYINHIVKLMDQFEKPIFGVSLLPDEKNKTLYRVDGSSFKGVFYPTPERAVKAYAKMVEYYQFLKKF
;
A
#
# COMPACT_ATOMS: atom_id res chain seq x y z
N ASN A 1 -18.43 17.57 -12.88
CA ASN A 1 -18.38 18.71 -11.93
C ASN A 1 -17.77 18.25 -10.62
N ASN A 2 -16.76 18.98 -10.13
CA ASN A 2 -16.17 18.74 -8.82
C ASN A 2 -16.83 19.69 -7.80
N LEU A 3 -17.19 19.19 -6.62
CA LEU A 3 -17.81 19.97 -5.54
C LEU A 3 -16.85 20.07 -4.36
N TYR A 4 -16.48 21.29 -3.99
CA TYR A 4 -15.61 21.56 -2.84
C TYR A 4 -16.32 22.52 -1.89
N CYS A 5 -16.84 21.98 -0.80
CA CYS A 5 -17.50 22.73 0.27
C CYS A 5 -16.68 22.66 1.56
N THR A 6 -15.37 22.92 1.45
CA THR A 6 -14.44 22.87 2.59
C THR A 6 -13.53 24.09 2.56
N GLY A 7 -13.06 24.55 3.72
CA GLY A 7 -12.01 25.58 3.81
C GLY A 7 -10.60 25.03 3.60
N SER A 8 -10.45 23.82 3.07
CA SER A 8 -9.15 23.20 2.85
C SER A 8 -8.50 23.72 1.56
N PRO A 9 -7.19 24.03 1.55
CA PRO A 9 -6.51 24.50 0.35
C PRO A 9 -6.12 23.36 -0.62
N VAL A 10 -6.40 22.10 -0.28
CA VAL A 10 -5.97 20.91 -1.04
C VAL A 10 -7.10 20.40 -1.93
N MET A 11 -6.74 19.97 -3.14
CA MET A 11 -7.70 19.64 -4.20
C MET A 11 -7.30 18.30 -4.83
N PRO A 12 -7.45 17.19 -4.08
CA PRO A 12 -7.02 15.89 -4.56
C PRO A 12 -7.76 15.49 -5.84
N ARG A 13 -7.10 14.71 -6.67
CA ARG A 13 -7.70 14.21 -7.92
C ARG A 13 -8.94 13.34 -7.61
N PRO A 14 -9.94 13.31 -8.50
CA PRO A 14 -11.02 12.34 -8.40
C PRO A 14 -10.50 10.89 -8.33
N GLY A 15 -11.20 10.06 -7.55
CA GLY A 15 -10.96 8.63 -7.47
C GLY A 15 -12.09 7.91 -6.74
N SER A 16 -11.77 6.80 -6.09
CA SER A 16 -12.74 5.87 -5.49
C SER A 16 -12.63 5.74 -3.98
N THR A 17 -11.77 6.56 -3.34
CA THR A 17 -11.55 6.53 -1.89
C THR A 17 -12.42 7.59 -1.21
N ALA A 18 -13.29 7.16 -0.30
CA ALA A 18 -14.05 8.05 0.57
C ALA A 18 -13.33 8.23 1.91
N MET A 19 -13.39 9.43 2.48
CA MET A 19 -12.68 9.78 3.72
C MET A 19 -13.62 10.49 4.69
N VAL A 20 -13.61 10.06 5.95
CA VAL A 20 -14.29 10.75 7.05
C VAL A 20 -13.32 10.97 8.20
N ALA A 21 -13.27 12.19 8.73
CA ALA A 21 -12.42 12.51 9.87
C ALA A 21 -13.19 13.34 10.90
N GLN A 22 -13.17 12.90 12.17
CA GLN A 22 -13.72 13.69 13.28
C GLN A 22 -12.88 14.94 13.58
N SER A 23 -11.55 14.86 13.44
CA SER A 23 -10.66 16.02 13.58
C SER A 23 -10.49 16.75 12.26
N GLY A 24 -10.76 18.07 12.26
CA GLY A 24 -10.59 18.93 11.08
C GLY A 24 -9.13 19.00 10.62
N ASN A 25 -8.18 19.22 11.54
CA ASN A 25 -6.76 19.30 11.20
C ASN A 25 -6.23 17.96 10.67
N MET A 26 -6.62 16.85 11.29
CA MET A 26 -6.27 15.51 10.78
C MET A 26 -6.86 15.27 9.39
N GLY A 27 -8.12 15.67 9.17
CA GLY A 27 -8.77 15.55 7.86
C GLY A 27 -8.03 16.31 6.75
N ILE A 28 -7.63 17.57 7.01
CA ILE A 28 -6.84 18.37 6.06
C ILE A 28 -5.50 17.72 5.77
N GLN A 29 -4.79 17.23 6.79
CA GLN A 29 -3.50 16.56 6.63
C GLN A 29 -3.61 15.27 5.82
N LEU A 30 -4.65 14.46 6.07
CA LEU A 30 -4.88 13.24 5.32
C LEU A 30 -5.24 13.53 3.84
N LEU A 31 -5.99 14.60 3.57
CA LEU A 31 -6.25 15.05 2.20
C LEU A 31 -5.00 15.55 1.48
N ALA A 32 -4.19 16.37 2.15
CA ALA A 32 -2.92 16.86 1.62
C ALA A 32 -2.00 15.69 1.26
N PHE A 33 -1.95 14.68 2.14
CA PHE A 33 -1.20 13.47 1.87
C PHE A 33 -1.77 12.68 0.68
N ALA A 34 -3.09 12.51 0.62
CA ALA A 34 -3.73 11.81 -0.49
C ALA A 34 -3.39 12.48 -1.83
N GLU A 35 -3.41 13.81 -1.88
CA GLU A 35 -2.97 14.60 -3.03
C GLU A 35 -1.51 14.33 -3.37
N GLN A 36 -0.59 14.43 -2.40
CA GLN A 36 0.85 14.20 -2.59
C GLN A 36 1.15 12.78 -3.10
N GLN A 37 0.46 11.77 -2.57
CA GLN A 37 0.65 10.37 -2.96
C GLN A 37 -0.16 9.95 -4.19
N GLY A 38 -1.01 10.82 -4.73
CA GLY A 38 -1.87 10.51 -5.87
C GLY A 38 -3.03 9.56 -5.58
N ILE A 39 -3.42 9.41 -4.31
CA ILE A 39 -4.65 8.72 -3.90
C ILE A 39 -5.83 9.57 -4.38
N GLY A 40 -6.68 8.99 -5.22
CA GLY A 40 -7.84 9.70 -5.75
C GLY A 40 -9.01 9.67 -4.77
N ILE A 41 -9.60 10.84 -4.50
CA ILE A 41 -10.67 11.01 -3.53
C ILE A 41 -12.02 11.07 -4.21
N ARG A 42 -12.94 10.23 -3.74
CA ARG A 42 -14.35 10.19 -4.15
C ARG A 42 -15.19 11.21 -3.40
N ALA A 43 -14.96 11.30 -2.09
CA ALA A 43 -15.63 12.19 -1.16
C ALA A 43 -14.78 12.38 0.09
N PHE A 44 -14.83 13.57 0.67
CA PHE A 44 -14.26 13.86 1.99
C PHE A 44 -15.32 14.55 2.85
N CYS A 45 -15.43 14.11 4.10
CA CYS A 45 -16.34 14.68 5.08
C CYS A 45 -15.61 14.87 6.42
N GLY A 46 -15.57 16.10 6.92
CA GLY A 46 -15.23 16.37 8.31
C GLY A 46 -16.47 16.18 9.18
N SER A 47 -16.55 15.12 9.99
CA SER A 47 -17.75 14.85 10.81
C SER A 47 -17.80 15.72 12.08
N GLY A 48 -16.65 16.19 12.57
CA GLY A 48 -16.55 17.14 13.66
C GLY A 48 -17.25 16.67 14.93
N ASN A 49 -18.10 17.54 15.50
CA ASN A 49 -18.80 17.30 16.77
C ASN A 49 -19.91 16.23 16.67
N GLU A 50 -20.34 15.89 15.46
CA GLU A 50 -21.39 14.91 15.18
C GLU A 50 -22.70 15.17 15.96
N ALA A 51 -23.17 16.43 15.97
CA ALA A 51 -24.38 16.82 16.71
C ALA A 51 -25.68 16.27 16.07
N MET A 52 -25.67 16.05 14.75
CA MET A 52 -26.78 15.50 13.99
C MET A 52 -26.31 14.34 13.12
N MET A 53 -25.40 14.60 12.19
CA MET A 53 -24.78 13.57 11.34
C MET A 53 -23.58 12.95 12.05
N THR A 54 -23.49 11.63 11.99
CA THR A 54 -22.46 10.80 12.63
C THR A 54 -21.69 9.99 11.58
N ILE A 55 -20.54 9.39 11.94
CA ILE A 55 -19.78 8.49 11.03
C ILE A 55 -20.67 7.41 10.40
N GLU A 56 -21.64 6.91 11.16
CA GLU A 56 -22.58 5.89 10.73
C GLU A 56 -23.42 6.35 9.53
N ASP A 57 -23.85 7.62 9.50
CA ASP A 57 -24.61 8.18 8.38
C ASP A 57 -23.75 8.23 7.11
N TYR A 58 -22.48 8.60 7.23
CA TYR A 58 -21.54 8.59 6.11
C TYR A 58 -21.26 7.17 5.62
N LEU A 59 -21.08 6.21 6.54
CA LEU A 59 -20.91 4.79 6.19
C LEU A 59 -22.12 4.27 5.42
N ASP A 60 -23.33 4.57 5.89
CA ASP A 60 -24.58 4.17 5.23
C ASP A 60 -24.68 4.77 3.81
N GLY A 61 -24.28 6.03 3.63
CA GLY A 61 -24.20 6.67 2.31
C GLY A 61 -23.14 6.04 1.40
N PHE A 62 -21.95 5.77 1.92
CA PHE A 62 -20.87 5.12 1.15
C PHE A 62 -21.16 3.65 0.86
N GLU A 63 -22.04 2.99 1.60
CA GLU A 63 -22.48 1.63 1.31
C GLU A 63 -23.10 1.55 -0.10
N VAL A 64 -23.99 2.50 -0.40
CA VAL A 64 -24.79 2.53 -1.64
C VAL A 64 -24.11 3.27 -2.80
N ASP A 65 -23.11 4.13 -2.54
CA ASP A 65 -22.34 4.79 -3.60
C ASP A 65 -21.44 3.81 -4.36
N SER A 66 -21.83 3.43 -5.57
CA SER A 66 -21.10 2.45 -6.40
C SER A 66 -19.70 2.92 -6.81
N LEU A 67 -19.45 4.24 -6.78
CA LEU A 67 -18.15 4.83 -7.10
C LEU A 67 -17.16 4.78 -5.93
N THR A 68 -17.65 4.64 -4.69
CA THR A 68 -16.80 4.40 -3.52
C THR A 68 -16.37 2.94 -3.50
N ARG A 69 -15.05 2.71 -3.49
CA ARG A 69 -14.41 1.39 -3.41
C ARG A 69 -13.67 1.17 -2.10
N THR A 70 -13.19 2.23 -1.46
CA THR A 70 -12.46 2.16 -0.17
C THR A 70 -12.95 3.28 0.74
N VAL A 71 -13.10 3.00 2.03
CA VAL A 71 -13.46 4.01 3.05
C VAL A 71 -12.32 4.15 4.05
N ILE A 72 -11.92 5.38 4.33
CA ILE A 72 -10.91 5.73 5.33
C ILE A 72 -11.59 6.53 6.43
N LEU A 73 -11.38 6.11 7.68
CA LEU A 73 -11.96 6.75 8.86
C LEU A 73 -10.86 7.20 9.82
N TYR A 74 -10.98 8.43 10.31
CA TYR A 74 -10.33 8.85 11.54
C TYR A 74 -11.39 9.12 12.61
N VAL A 75 -11.32 8.35 13.70
CA VAL A 75 -12.36 8.31 14.75
C VAL A 75 -11.71 8.53 16.10
N GLU A 76 -12.24 9.45 16.90
CA GLU A 76 -11.86 9.71 18.29
C GLU A 76 -12.85 9.08 19.26
N SER A 77 -14.14 9.14 18.94
CA SER A 77 -15.21 8.53 19.75
C SER A 77 -16.36 8.03 18.87
N VAL A 78 -17.15 7.10 19.39
CA VAL A 78 -18.36 6.59 18.74
C VAL A 78 -19.50 6.71 19.75
N LYS A 79 -20.55 7.47 19.40
CA LYS A 79 -21.69 7.71 20.29
C LYS A 79 -22.63 6.49 20.37
N ASN A 80 -22.87 5.81 19.24
CA ASN A 80 -23.72 4.63 19.18
C ASN A 80 -22.95 3.42 18.64
N GLY A 81 -22.25 2.71 19.53
CA GLY A 81 -21.40 1.58 19.16
C GLY A 81 -22.13 0.46 18.40
N ARG A 82 -23.42 0.21 18.72
CA ARG A 82 -24.23 -0.81 18.03
C ARG A 82 -24.55 -0.40 16.59
N ARG A 83 -24.94 0.86 16.38
CA ARG A 83 -25.19 1.40 15.04
C ARG A 83 -23.89 1.39 14.24
N PHE A 84 -22.79 1.88 14.80
CA PHE A 84 -21.48 1.87 14.17
C PHE A 84 -21.06 0.47 13.73
N PHE A 85 -21.16 -0.51 14.62
CA PHE A 85 -20.86 -1.91 14.28
C PHE A 85 -21.71 -2.40 13.11
N ASN A 86 -23.02 -2.17 13.14
CA ASN A 86 -23.93 -2.62 12.10
C ASN A 86 -23.63 -1.97 10.74
N SER A 87 -23.46 -0.65 10.70
CA SER A 87 -23.14 0.10 9.48
C SER A 87 -21.77 -0.28 8.94
N ALA A 88 -20.74 -0.28 9.79
CA ALA A 88 -19.38 -0.67 9.40
C ALA A 88 -19.33 -2.11 8.89
N ARG A 89 -20.06 -3.05 9.51
CA ARG A 89 -20.10 -4.44 9.05
C ARG A 89 -20.79 -4.62 7.71
N ARG A 90 -21.85 -3.85 7.42
CA ARG A 90 -22.48 -3.88 6.09
C ARG A 90 -21.54 -3.33 5.02
N VAL A 91 -20.88 -2.20 5.29
CA VAL A 91 -19.90 -1.62 4.39
C VAL A 91 -18.71 -2.57 4.21
N GLY A 92 -18.14 -3.06 5.30
CA GLY A 92 -16.96 -3.95 5.33
C GLY A 92 -17.17 -5.26 4.56
N LYS A 93 -18.40 -5.76 4.43
CA LYS A 93 -18.70 -6.92 3.56
C LYS A 93 -18.61 -6.62 2.07
N LYS A 94 -18.65 -5.35 1.67
CA LYS A 94 -18.68 -4.89 0.28
C LYS A 94 -17.41 -4.15 -0.10
N LYS A 95 -16.84 -3.38 0.83
CA LYS A 95 -15.79 -2.38 0.61
C LYS A 95 -14.86 -2.35 1.82
N PRO A 96 -13.53 -2.34 1.63
CA PRO A 96 -12.60 -2.19 2.74
C PRO A 96 -12.83 -0.87 3.48
N VAL A 97 -12.91 -0.96 4.80
CA VAL A 97 -12.94 0.18 5.71
C VAL A 97 -11.64 0.18 6.49
N VAL A 98 -10.80 1.20 6.29
CA VAL A 98 -9.55 1.38 7.03
C VAL A 98 -9.75 2.47 8.08
N LEU A 99 -9.40 2.20 9.34
CA LEU A 99 -9.68 3.12 10.45
C LEU A 99 -8.43 3.41 11.28
N LEU A 100 -8.19 4.69 11.56
CA LEU A 100 -7.28 5.15 12.60
C LEU A 100 -8.08 5.65 13.80
N LYS A 101 -7.84 5.04 14.96
CA LYS A 101 -8.48 5.41 16.23
C LYS A 101 -7.59 6.41 16.98
N GLY A 102 -8.11 7.60 17.26
CA GLY A 102 -7.55 8.53 18.24
C GLY A 102 -7.81 8.04 19.67
N GLY A 103 -6.99 8.46 20.63
CA GLY A 103 -7.19 8.14 22.05
C GLY A 103 -7.01 6.67 22.43
N ARG A 104 -6.00 5.99 21.88
CA ARG A 104 -5.74 4.55 22.12
C ARG A 104 -5.00 4.23 23.42
N SER A 105 -4.28 5.19 23.97
CA SER A 105 -3.60 5.09 25.27
C SER A 105 -4.40 5.86 26.32
N GLU A 106 -4.13 5.65 27.59
CA GLU A 106 -4.76 6.46 28.65
C GLU A 106 -4.53 7.95 28.45
N ALA A 107 -3.29 8.35 28.12
CA ALA A 107 -2.95 9.74 27.84
C ALA A 107 -3.71 10.29 26.63
N GLY A 108 -3.73 9.53 25.53
CA GLY A 108 -4.48 9.93 24.34
C GLY A 108 -5.99 9.99 24.61
N SER A 109 -6.52 9.07 25.42
CA SER A 109 -7.93 9.03 25.75
C SER A 109 -8.34 10.20 26.62
N ARG A 110 -7.52 10.58 27.61
CA ARG A 110 -7.73 11.81 28.39
C ARG A 110 -7.75 13.04 27.48
N ALA A 111 -6.80 13.14 26.55
CA ALA A 111 -6.74 14.25 25.60
C ALA A 111 -7.98 14.30 24.68
N ALA A 112 -8.42 13.15 24.17
CA ALA A 112 -9.63 13.05 23.35
C ALA A 112 -10.89 13.38 24.16
N ALA A 113 -10.99 12.92 25.41
CA ALA A 113 -12.12 13.18 26.29
C ALA A 113 -12.23 14.67 26.65
N SER A 114 -11.12 15.36 26.92
CA SER A 114 -11.15 16.81 27.14
C SER A 114 -11.59 17.60 25.91
N HIS A 115 -11.37 17.05 24.71
CA HIS A 115 -11.68 17.71 23.44
C HIS A 115 -13.11 17.42 22.95
N THR A 116 -13.66 16.24 23.27
CA THR A 116 -14.95 15.76 22.75
C THR A 116 -16.05 15.65 23.82
N GLY A 117 -15.68 15.69 25.11
CA GLY A 117 -16.58 15.41 26.23
C GLY A 117 -17.07 13.95 26.31
N ALA A 118 -16.53 13.05 25.46
CA ALA A 118 -16.97 11.67 25.37
C ALA A 118 -16.23 10.75 26.37
N MET A 119 -16.94 9.75 26.88
CA MET A 119 -16.38 8.74 27.78
C MET A 119 -15.39 7.82 27.03
N THR A 120 -14.28 7.49 27.68
CA THR A 120 -13.24 6.59 27.15
C THR A 120 -13.84 5.22 26.82
N SER A 121 -13.59 4.74 25.60
CA SER A 121 -13.91 3.36 25.19
C SER A 121 -12.71 2.45 25.47
N ASP A 122 -12.98 1.24 25.98
CA ASP A 122 -11.94 0.22 26.15
C ASP A 122 -11.35 -0.15 24.79
N LYS A 123 -10.02 -0.06 24.67
CA LYS A 123 -9.28 -0.33 23.45
C LYS A 123 -9.53 -1.75 22.92
N LYS A 124 -9.51 -2.77 23.79
CA LYS A 124 -9.68 -4.17 23.40
C LYS A 124 -11.09 -4.44 22.89
N ILE A 125 -12.09 -3.79 23.50
CA ILE A 125 -13.48 -3.86 23.04
C ILE A 125 -13.59 -3.23 21.65
N PHE A 126 -13.02 -2.03 21.45
CA PHE A 126 -13.06 -1.36 20.15
C PHE A 126 -12.34 -2.17 19.05
N GLU A 127 -11.16 -2.72 19.34
CA GLU A 127 -10.41 -3.59 18.43
C GLU A 127 -11.22 -4.84 18.06
N SER A 128 -11.92 -5.43 19.03
CA SER A 128 -12.80 -6.59 18.79
C SER A 128 -13.99 -6.25 17.90
N VAL A 129 -14.63 -5.10 18.12
CA VAL A 129 -15.74 -4.58 17.29
C VAL A 129 -15.25 -4.35 15.86
N CYS A 130 -14.11 -3.69 15.67
CA CYS A 130 -13.52 -3.46 14.35
C CYS A 130 -13.27 -4.77 13.60
N ARG A 131 -12.61 -5.74 14.25
CA ARG A 131 -12.33 -7.05 13.66
C ARG A 131 -13.61 -7.81 13.27
N GLN A 132 -14.65 -7.75 14.09
CA GLN A 132 -15.94 -8.39 13.79
C GLN A 132 -16.74 -7.66 12.70
N ALA A 133 -16.47 -6.37 12.49
CA ALA A 133 -17.06 -5.56 11.43
C ALA A 133 -16.28 -5.60 10.11
N GLY A 134 -15.09 -6.19 10.09
CA GLY A 134 -14.21 -6.17 8.91
C GLY A 134 -13.52 -4.82 8.71
N ILE A 135 -13.43 -4.01 9.75
CA ILE A 135 -12.64 -2.78 9.75
C ILE A 135 -11.17 -3.16 9.91
N VAL A 136 -10.34 -2.70 8.97
CA VAL A 136 -8.90 -2.80 9.02
C VAL A 136 -8.34 -1.65 9.84
N MET A 137 -7.84 -1.95 11.03
CA MET A 137 -7.28 -0.91 11.89
C MET A 137 -5.84 -0.55 11.49
N ALA A 138 -5.61 0.75 11.30
CA ALA A 138 -4.31 1.37 11.24
C ALA A 138 -3.78 1.68 12.65
N GLU A 139 -2.47 1.54 12.87
CA GLU A 139 -1.86 1.81 14.18
C GLU A 139 -1.35 3.24 14.28
N LYS A 140 -0.73 3.70 13.19
CA LYS A 140 -0.14 5.03 13.06
C LYS A 140 -0.76 5.76 11.85
N PRO A 141 -0.66 7.10 11.79
CA PRO A 141 -1.09 7.86 10.62
C PRO A 141 -0.48 7.36 9.32
N MET A 142 0.82 7.05 9.30
CA MET A 142 1.48 6.52 8.09
C MET A 142 0.94 5.15 7.67
N ASP A 143 0.50 4.30 8.62
CA ASP A 143 -0.11 3.02 8.29
C ASP A 143 -1.47 3.22 7.60
N LEU A 144 -2.28 4.17 8.09
CA LEU A 144 -3.58 4.48 7.49
C LEU A 144 -3.43 4.79 6.00
N LEU A 145 -2.36 5.51 5.69
CA LEU A 145 -2.01 5.99 4.38
C LEU A 145 -1.46 4.90 3.47
N ASP A 146 -0.60 4.02 3.98
CA ASP A 146 -0.12 2.84 3.25
C ASP A 146 -1.25 1.87 2.92
N LEU A 147 -2.14 1.65 3.88
CA LEU A 147 -3.32 0.81 3.71
C LEU A 147 -4.29 1.44 2.73
N ALA A 148 -4.50 2.75 2.79
CA ALA A 148 -5.29 3.47 1.80
C ALA A 148 -4.73 3.30 0.38
N ALA A 149 -3.42 3.41 0.21
CA ALA A 149 -2.77 3.19 -1.08
C ALA A 149 -2.98 1.76 -1.59
N ALA A 150 -2.73 0.76 -0.74
CA ALA A 150 -2.95 -0.66 -1.04
C ALA A 150 -4.41 -0.95 -1.43
N PHE A 151 -5.37 -0.71 -0.54
CA PHE A 151 -6.78 -1.08 -0.75
C PHE A 151 -7.44 -0.32 -1.90
N SER A 152 -6.93 0.86 -2.28
CA SER A 152 -7.46 1.64 -3.40
C SER A 152 -6.82 1.32 -4.74
N SER A 153 -5.76 0.49 -4.78
CA SER A 153 -4.91 0.36 -5.96
C SER A 153 -4.41 -1.04 -6.28
N LEU A 154 -4.46 -1.98 -5.33
CA LEU A 154 -4.02 -3.35 -5.52
C LEU A 154 -5.22 -4.31 -5.55
N PRO A 155 -5.16 -5.42 -6.31
CA PRO A 155 -6.11 -6.51 -6.16
C PRO A 155 -6.02 -7.10 -4.74
N LEU A 156 -7.13 -7.65 -4.25
CA LEU A 156 -7.15 -8.27 -2.94
C LEU A 156 -6.44 -9.64 -2.99
N PRO A 157 -5.43 -9.91 -2.15
CA PRO A 157 -4.76 -11.20 -2.15
C PRO A 157 -5.72 -12.30 -1.73
N ARG A 158 -5.59 -13.47 -2.34
CA ARG A 158 -6.47 -14.64 -2.09
C ARG A 158 -5.96 -15.56 -0.98
N GLY A 159 -4.92 -15.15 -0.26
CA GLY A 159 -4.30 -15.92 0.81
C GLY A 159 -3.04 -15.23 1.33
N LYS A 160 -2.30 -15.95 2.18
CA LYS A 160 -1.16 -15.43 2.92
C LYS A 160 0.21 -15.80 2.35
N ARG A 161 0.26 -16.48 1.20
CA ARG A 161 1.50 -17.00 0.62
C ARG A 161 2.20 -15.89 -0.17
N ALA A 162 3.32 -15.40 0.34
CA ALA A 162 4.12 -14.35 -0.26
C ALA A 162 5.30 -14.92 -1.05
N ALA A 163 5.39 -14.56 -2.32
CA ALA A 163 6.64 -14.69 -3.07
C ALA A 163 7.46 -13.42 -2.93
N ILE A 164 8.77 -13.55 -2.70
CA ILE A 164 9.68 -12.41 -2.55
C ILE A 164 10.68 -12.44 -3.69
N MET A 165 10.79 -11.33 -4.43
CA MET A 165 11.83 -11.11 -5.44
C MET A 165 12.70 -9.95 -5.00
N THR A 166 14.02 -10.11 -5.05
CA THR A 166 14.97 -9.10 -4.60
C THR A 166 16.14 -8.95 -5.54
N LEU A 167 16.65 -7.72 -5.68
CA LEU A 167 17.89 -7.46 -6.39
C LEU A 167 19.14 -7.90 -5.59
N GLY A 168 19.02 -8.00 -4.27
CA GLY A 168 20.10 -8.48 -3.40
C GLY A 168 19.60 -9.17 -2.14
N GLY A 169 20.27 -10.25 -1.76
CA GLY A 169 19.80 -11.19 -0.73
C GLY A 169 19.54 -10.60 0.66
N GLY A 170 20.29 -9.59 1.10
CA GLY A 170 20.14 -9.02 2.45
C GLY A 170 18.73 -8.51 2.75
N TRP A 171 18.13 -7.78 1.81
CA TRP A 171 16.74 -7.32 1.96
C TRP A 171 15.72 -8.46 1.82
N GLY A 172 16.07 -9.53 1.10
CA GLY A 172 15.25 -10.74 1.00
C GLY A 172 15.09 -11.40 2.37
N VAL A 173 16.19 -11.59 3.12
CA VAL A 173 16.18 -12.19 4.46
C VAL A 173 15.28 -11.38 5.41
N VAL A 174 15.54 -10.07 5.53
CA VAL A 174 14.75 -9.16 6.39
C VAL A 174 13.26 -9.21 6.02
N THR A 175 12.93 -9.26 4.73
CA THR A 175 11.54 -9.30 4.27
C THR A 175 10.87 -10.64 4.60
N ALA A 176 11.60 -11.75 4.53
CA ALA A 176 11.08 -13.06 4.91
C ALA A 176 10.79 -13.14 6.42
N ASP A 177 11.69 -12.61 7.25
CA ASP A 177 11.47 -12.51 8.71
C ASP A 177 10.23 -11.66 9.02
N LEU A 178 10.12 -10.48 8.39
CA LEU A 178 8.93 -9.62 8.52
C LEU A 178 7.66 -10.35 8.07
N CYS A 179 7.69 -11.12 6.97
CA CYS A 179 6.53 -11.91 6.55
C CYS A 179 6.07 -12.85 7.66
N ALA A 180 7.00 -13.58 8.28
CA ALA A 180 6.68 -14.48 9.39
C ALA A 180 6.11 -13.71 10.61
N GLU A 181 6.72 -12.58 10.99
CA GLU A 181 6.26 -11.74 12.10
C GLU A 181 4.82 -11.23 11.89
N PHE A 182 4.46 -10.89 10.65
CA PHE A 182 3.12 -10.42 10.28
C PHE A 182 2.17 -11.55 9.86
N GLY A 183 2.56 -12.82 10.01
CA GLY A 183 1.71 -13.98 9.79
C GLY A 183 1.48 -14.36 8.31
N LEU A 184 2.36 -13.91 7.42
CA LEU A 184 2.43 -14.36 6.02
C LEU A 184 3.34 -15.58 5.91
N ASP A 185 3.05 -16.45 4.94
CA ASP A 185 3.85 -17.64 4.63
C ASP A 185 4.80 -17.34 3.48
N VAL A 186 6.05 -17.79 3.57
CA VAL A 186 7.03 -17.73 2.47
C VAL A 186 7.25 -19.16 1.96
N PRO A 187 6.43 -19.65 1.02
CA PRO A 187 6.47 -21.05 0.60
C PRO A 187 7.73 -21.39 -0.19
N GLU A 188 8.17 -22.64 -0.07
CA GLU A 188 9.23 -23.20 -0.90
C GLU A 188 8.86 -23.19 -2.39
N LEU A 189 9.86 -22.96 -3.25
CA LEU A 189 9.68 -23.00 -4.68
C LEU A 189 9.54 -24.44 -5.17
N THR A 190 8.65 -24.65 -6.16
CA THR A 190 8.54 -25.95 -6.81
C THR A 190 9.78 -26.23 -7.68
N SER A 191 10.14 -27.50 -7.85
CA SER A 191 11.23 -27.92 -8.73
C SER A 191 11.07 -27.41 -10.17
N GLY A 192 9.84 -27.38 -10.68
CA GLY A 192 9.53 -26.82 -11.99
C GLY A 192 9.78 -25.31 -12.09
N PHE A 193 9.51 -24.55 -11.01
CA PHE A 193 9.82 -23.12 -10.96
C PHE A 193 11.34 -22.88 -10.89
N ILE A 194 12.05 -23.63 -10.03
CA ILE A 194 13.50 -23.57 -9.91
C ILE A 194 14.17 -23.83 -11.27
N ALA A 195 13.75 -24.89 -11.98
CA ALA A 195 14.30 -25.25 -13.28
C ALA A 195 14.09 -24.18 -14.37
N LYS A 196 13.04 -23.34 -14.26
CA LYS A 196 12.84 -22.19 -15.14
C LYS A 196 13.81 -21.06 -14.79
N MET A 197 13.94 -20.74 -13.51
CA MET A 197 14.86 -19.69 -13.03
C MET A 197 16.32 -20.06 -13.30
N ASP A 198 16.71 -21.33 -13.20
CA ASP A 198 18.06 -21.83 -13.53
C ASP A 198 18.48 -21.54 -14.98
N ARG A 199 17.54 -21.31 -15.90
CA ARG A 199 17.86 -20.98 -17.30
C ARG A 199 18.20 -19.50 -17.51
N MET A 200 17.87 -18.65 -16.55
CA MET A 200 18.02 -17.19 -16.66
C MET A 200 18.89 -16.59 -15.57
N LEU A 201 19.01 -17.25 -14.41
CA LEU A 201 19.83 -16.80 -13.29
C LEU A 201 21.17 -17.55 -13.24
N PRO A 202 22.24 -16.93 -12.73
CA PRO A 202 23.54 -17.56 -12.63
C PRO A 202 23.51 -18.74 -11.66
N ALA A 203 24.43 -19.70 -11.82
CA ALA A 203 24.44 -20.95 -11.06
C ALA A 203 24.46 -20.79 -9.53
N TYR A 204 24.84 -19.64 -8.99
CA TYR A 204 24.90 -19.33 -7.56
C TYR A 204 23.68 -18.57 -7.01
N TRP A 205 22.58 -18.43 -7.76
CA TRP A 205 21.35 -17.84 -7.23
C TRP A 205 20.71 -18.72 -6.13
N SER A 206 19.83 -18.14 -5.32
CA SER A 206 19.35 -18.71 -4.05
C SER A 206 18.62 -20.06 -4.15
N ARG A 207 17.93 -20.35 -5.27
CA ARG A 207 17.03 -21.51 -5.44
C ARG A 207 15.96 -21.64 -4.35
N SER A 208 15.61 -20.53 -3.73
CA SER A 208 14.63 -20.45 -2.66
C SER A 208 13.73 -19.24 -2.85
N ASN A 209 12.69 -19.16 -2.03
CA ASN A 209 11.91 -17.96 -1.82
C ASN A 209 12.44 -17.34 -0.52
N PRO A 210 13.16 -16.21 -0.54
CA PRO A 210 13.25 -15.20 -1.61
C PRO A 210 14.11 -15.54 -2.85
N ILE A 211 13.64 -15.09 -4.02
CA ILE A 211 14.38 -15.15 -5.29
C ILE A 211 15.32 -13.96 -5.37
N ASP A 212 16.62 -14.22 -5.21
CA ASP A 212 17.68 -13.22 -5.39
C ASP A 212 18.12 -13.19 -6.86
N LEU A 213 17.93 -12.03 -7.50
CA LEU A 213 18.37 -11.77 -8.87
C LEU A 213 19.88 -11.45 -8.95
N VAL A 214 20.59 -11.45 -7.82
CA VAL A 214 22.04 -11.36 -7.69
C VAL A 214 22.65 -10.12 -8.37
N GLY A 215 21.90 -9.02 -8.34
CA GLY A 215 22.34 -7.74 -8.91
C GLY A 215 22.46 -7.75 -10.43
N ASP A 216 21.77 -8.64 -11.14
CA ASP A 216 21.86 -8.74 -12.60
C ASP A 216 21.59 -7.37 -13.27
N ARG A 217 22.34 -7.12 -14.35
CA ARG A 217 22.30 -5.88 -15.13
C ARG A 217 21.32 -5.96 -16.29
N ASP A 218 20.89 -7.16 -16.68
CA ASP A 218 19.90 -7.34 -17.74
C ASP A 218 18.51 -6.92 -17.23
N PRO A 219 17.89 -5.87 -17.82
CA PRO A 219 16.57 -5.40 -17.42
C PRO A 219 15.44 -6.40 -17.71
N SER A 220 15.66 -7.41 -18.57
CA SER A 220 14.67 -8.45 -18.87
C SER A 220 14.50 -9.46 -17.73
N VAL A 221 15.55 -9.70 -16.94
CA VAL A 221 15.54 -10.66 -15.83
C VAL A 221 14.44 -10.35 -14.79
N PRO A 222 14.34 -9.15 -14.20
CA PRO A 222 13.27 -8.85 -13.26
C PRO A 222 11.86 -8.89 -13.89
N MET A 223 11.73 -8.56 -15.19
CA MET A 223 10.44 -8.62 -15.90
C MET A 223 9.94 -10.06 -16.00
N ILE A 224 10.81 -10.98 -16.42
CA ILE A 224 10.49 -12.40 -16.62
C ILE A 224 10.29 -13.09 -15.26
N ALA A 225 11.16 -12.84 -14.28
CA ALA A 225 11.05 -13.43 -12.95
C ALA A 225 9.73 -13.04 -12.26
N LEU A 226 9.35 -11.77 -12.35
CA LEU A 226 8.07 -11.30 -11.82
C LEU A 226 6.87 -11.94 -12.53
N GLU A 227 6.93 -12.08 -13.86
CA GLU A 227 5.88 -12.72 -14.63
C GLU A 227 5.71 -14.21 -14.24
N GLU A 228 6.81 -14.95 -14.09
CA GLU A 228 6.76 -16.35 -13.66
C GLU A 228 6.22 -16.47 -12.22
N LEU A 229 6.57 -15.56 -11.32
CA LEU A 229 5.98 -15.49 -9.97
C LEU A 229 4.47 -15.26 -10.01
N MET A 230 4.00 -14.37 -10.88
CA MET A 230 2.58 -14.08 -11.02
C MET A 230 1.79 -15.28 -11.57
N LYS A 231 2.41 -16.06 -12.48
CA LYS A 231 1.87 -17.35 -12.96
C LYS A 231 1.90 -18.46 -11.91
N TRP A 232 2.81 -18.39 -10.93
CA TRP A 232 2.99 -19.47 -9.97
C TRP A 232 1.84 -19.55 -8.96
N ASP A 233 1.16 -20.69 -8.92
CA ASP A 233 0.04 -20.94 -7.99
C ASP A 233 0.46 -21.11 -6.52
N GLY A 234 1.77 -21.15 -6.26
CA GLY A 234 2.32 -21.23 -4.91
C GLY A 234 2.20 -19.94 -4.10
N CYS A 235 1.96 -18.79 -4.72
CA CYS A 235 1.80 -17.51 -4.02
C CYS A 235 0.47 -16.81 -4.33
N ASP A 236 0.01 -16.02 -3.35
CA ASP A 236 -1.21 -15.21 -3.42
C ASP A 236 -0.92 -13.72 -3.66
N GLY A 237 0.36 -13.35 -3.66
CA GLY A 237 0.88 -11.99 -3.85
C GLY A 237 2.40 -11.98 -3.85
N VAL A 238 2.99 -10.95 -4.47
CA VAL A 238 4.44 -10.82 -4.65
C VAL A 238 4.95 -9.57 -3.94
N ILE A 239 6.06 -9.67 -3.22
CA ILE A 239 6.82 -8.54 -2.69
C ILE A 239 8.07 -8.36 -3.56
N ASN A 240 8.19 -7.20 -4.20
CA ASN A 240 9.25 -6.91 -5.16
C ASN A 240 10.19 -5.82 -4.61
N LEU A 241 11.45 -6.18 -4.38
CA LEU A 241 12.43 -5.36 -3.67
C LEU A 241 13.50 -4.79 -4.60
N GLY A 242 13.64 -3.46 -4.60
CA GLY A 242 14.86 -2.79 -5.06
C GLY A 242 15.01 -2.65 -6.57
N ILE A 243 13.97 -2.95 -7.36
CA ILE A 243 13.99 -2.72 -8.82
C ILE A 243 13.72 -1.26 -9.16
N LEU A 244 12.72 -0.65 -8.52
CA LEU A 244 12.42 0.79 -8.66
C LEU A 244 13.29 1.62 -7.72
N GLY A 245 13.72 2.82 -8.15
CA GLY A 245 14.57 3.71 -7.37
C GLY A 245 16.06 3.58 -7.69
N ARG A 246 16.43 2.68 -8.62
CA ARG A 246 17.82 2.50 -9.06
C ARG A 246 18.35 3.72 -9.80
N ARG A 247 17.50 4.48 -10.51
CA ARG A 247 17.92 5.71 -11.21
C ARG A 247 18.65 6.70 -10.31
N ILE A 248 18.33 6.74 -9.01
CA ILE A 248 18.96 7.65 -8.04
C ILE A 248 20.41 7.21 -7.76
N MET A 249 20.60 5.90 -7.58
CA MET A 249 21.92 5.31 -7.40
C MET A 249 22.77 5.50 -8.66
N VAL A 250 22.18 5.27 -9.83
CA VAL A 250 22.84 5.49 -11.14
C VAL A 250 23.26 6.95 -11.30
N LYS A 251 22.38 7.90 -10.96
CA LYS A 251 22.69 9.33 -11.00
C LYS A 251 23.86 9.68 -10.07
N ARG A 252 23.84 9.21 -8.82
CA ARG A 252 24.92 9.45 -7.84
C ARG A 252 26.25 8.83 -8.27
N PHE A 253 26.22 7.66 -8.91
CA PHE A 253 27.42 7.08 -9.50
C PHE A 253 27.94 7.94 -10.65
N GLY A 254 27.07 8.42 -11.53
CA GLY A 254 27.44 9.36 -12.60
C GLY A 254 28.09 10.64 -12.06
N GLU A 255 27.49 11.27 -11.05
CA GLU A 255 28.04 12.46 -10.38
C GLU A 255 29.43 12.18 -9.76
N SER A 256 29.62 10.98 -9.20
CA SER A 256 30.90 10.56 -8.63
C SER A 256 31.96 10.32 -9.70
N VAL A 257 31.58 9.73 -10.84
CA VAL A 257 32.48 9.52 -11.99
C VAL A 257 32.98 10.87 -12.51
N LEU A 258 32.09 11.85 -12.74
CA LEU A 258 32.48 13.18 -13.20
C LEU A 258 33.38 13.94 -12.20
N LYS A 259 33.20 13.68 -10.90
CA LYS A 259 34.07 14.25 -9.88
C LYS A 259 35.48 13.64 -9.91
N SER A 260 35.57 12.34 -10.17
CA SER A 260 36.85 11.61 -10.22
C SER A 260 37.58 11.76 -11.56
N ASP A 261 36.83 11.87 -12.65
CA ASP A 261 37.33 12.13 -14.00
C ASP A 261 36.47 13.22 -14.66
N PRO A 262 36.85 14.50 -14.50
CA PRO A 262 36.12 15.63 -15.09
C PRO A 262 36.05 15.63 -16.62
N ASN A 263 36.88 14.82 -17.30
CA ASN A 263 36.88 14.71 -18.75
C ASN A 263 35.96 13.58 -19.26
N TYR A 264 35.33 12.82 -18.36
CA TYR A 264 34.39 11.78 -18.73
C TYR A 264 33.15 12.38 -19.41
N SER A 265 32.58 11.68 -20.40
CA SER A 265 31.44 12.20 -21.16
C SER A 265 30.19 12.36 -20.28
N VAL A 266 29.73 13.61 -20.15
CA VAL A 266 28.47 13.96 -19.50
C VAL A 266 27.30 13.38 -20.29
N GLU A 267 27.36 13.42 -21.62
CA GLU A 267 26.30 12.89 -22.49
C GLU A 267 26.09 11.39 -22.28
N PHE A 268 27.18 10.64 -22.06
CA PHE A 268 27.09 9.21 -21.76
C PHE A 268 26.36 8.94 -20.44
N ILE A 269 26.68 9.70 -19.38
CA ILE A 269 26.02 9.57 -18.08
C ILE A 269 24.55 9.93 -18.17
N ASP A 270 24.21 11.01 -18.87
CA ASP A 270 22.82 11.42 -19.07
C ASP A 270 22.02 10.39 -19.87
N LYS A 271 22.61 9.84 -20.92
CA LYS A 271 22.00 8.77 -21.71
C LYS A 271 21.74 7.52 -20.87
N MET A 272 22.68 7.12 -20.02
CA MET A 272 22.51 6.02 -19.09
C MET A 272 21.37 6.30 -18.09
N ASN A 273 21.32 7.50 -17.51
CA ASN A 273 20.24 7.91 -16.60
C ASN A 273 18.86 7.83 -17.28
N GLN A 274 18.75 8.32 -18.52
CA GLN A 274 17.50 8.27 -19.29
C GLN A 274 17.03 6.84 -19.58
N GLN A 275 17.96 5.92 -19.86
CA GLN A 275 17.62 4.51 -20.05
C GLN A 275 17.02 3.88 -18.79
N PHE A 276 17.57 4.18 -17.61
CA PHE A 276 17.01 3.70 -16.34
C PHE A 276 15.64 4.30 -16.05
N VAL A 277 15.42 5.58 -16.32
CA VAL A 277 14.09 6.21 -16.18
C VAL A 277 13.07 5.53 -17.10
N LYS A 278 13.46 5.23 -18.35
CA LYS A 278 12.59 4.52 -19.30
C LYS A 278 12.25 3.12 -18.79
N PHE A 279 13.24 2.38 -18.34
CA PHE A 279 13.06 1.05 -17.76
C PHE A 279 12.11 1.07 -16.54
N GLU A 280 12.30 2.02 -15.61
CA GLU A 280 11.42 2.13 -14.42
C GLU A 280 9.94 2.35 -14.84
N ASN A 281 9.69 3.18 -15.85
CA ASN A 281 8.34 3.39 -16.38
C ASN A 281 7.77 2.14 -17.07
N GLU A 282 8.58 1.46 -17.90
CA GLU A 282 8.20 0.20 -18.54
C GLU A 282 7.89 -0.88 -17.50
N TYR A 283 8.68 -0.95 -16.43
CA TYR A 283 8.53 -1.91 -15.35
C TYR A 283 7.27 -1.68 -14.52
N ILE A 284 6.92 -0.42 -14.23
CA ILE A 284 5.64 -0.06 -13.59
C ILE A 284 4.46 -0.51 -14.47
N ASN A 285 4.52 -0.24 -15.77
CA ASN A 285 3.48 -0.67 -16.70
C ASN A 285 3.35 -2.20 -16.74
N HIS A 286 4.47 -2.92 -16.72
CA HIS A 286 4.50 -4.38 -16.67
C HIS A 286 3.84 -4.91 -15.39
N ILE A 287 4.22 -4.37 -14.22
CA ILE A 287 3.61 -4.71 -12.93
C ILE A 287 2.07 -4.59 -12.98
N VAL A 288 1.56 -3.45 -13.47
CA VAL A 288 0.12 -3.22 -13.50
C VAL A 288 -0.59 -4.19 -14.44
N LYS A 289 -0.03 -4.43 -15.64
CA LYS A 289 -0.57 -5.43 -16.57
C LYS A 289 -0.62 -6.83 -15.98
N LEU A 290 0.42 -7.23 -15.24
CA LEU A 290 0.44 -8.52 -14.56
C LEU A 290 -0.65 -8.60 -13.47
N MET A 291 -0.87 -7.52 -12.72
CA MET A 291 -1.96 -7.48 -11.73
C MET A 291 -3.34 -7.54 -12.39
N ASP A 292 -3.55 -6.86 -13.52
CA ASP A 292 -4.80 -6.95 -14.30
C ASP A 292 -5.03 -8.37 -14.83
N GLN A 293 -3.96 -9.05 -15.28
CA GLN A 293 -4.06 -10.39 -15.86
C GLN A 293 -4.27 -11.50 -14.82
N PHE A 294 -3.55 -11.45 -13.69
CA PHE A 294 -3.49 -12.56 -12.73
C PHE A 294 -4.29 -12.29 -11.44
N GLU A 295 -4.75 -11.06 -11.22
CA GLU A 295 -5.47 -10.62 -10.01
C GLU A 295 -4.72 -10.94 -8.70
N LYS A 296 -3.37 -10.96 -8.73
CA LYS A 296 -2.51 -11.07 -7.54
C LYS A 296 -1.84 -9.72 -7.27
N PRO A 297 -1.77 -9.24 -6.03
CA PRO A 297 -1.12 -7.97 -5.73
C PRO A 297 0.40 -8.07 -5.82
N ILE A 298 1.01 -7.01 -6.34
CA ILE A 298 2.46 -6.80 -6.29
C ILE A 298 2.73 -5.61 -5.36
N PHE A 299 3.40 -5.88 -4.26
CA PHE A 299 3.86 -4.87 -3.29
C PHE A 299 5.29 -4.49 -3.61
N GLY A 300 5.49 -3.34 -4.28
CA GLY A 300 6.82 -2.85 -4.60
C GLY A 300 7.50 -2.20 -3.39
N VAL A 301 8.83 -2.30 -3.31
CA VAL A 301 9.65 -1.57 -2.35
C VAL A 301 10.74 -0.84 -3.13
N SER A 302 10.75 0.49 -2.99
CA SER A 302 11.74 1.35 -3.66
C SER A 302 13.11 1.19 -2.99
N LEU A 303 14.18 1.11 -3.79
CA LEU A 303 15.55 1.05 -3.28
C LEU A 303 15.94 2.35 -2.56
N LEU A 304 15.64 3.48 -3.19
CA LEU A 304 15.85 4.82 -2.65
C LEU A 304 14.65 5.69 -3.04
N PRO A 305 14.03 6.41 -2.09
CA PRO A 305 13.07 7.45 -2.41
C PRO A 305 13.79 8.76 -2.81
N ASP A 306 13.25 9.50 -3.79
CA ASP A 306 13.54 10.92 -3.99
C ASP A 306 12.27 11.78 -3.85
N GLU A 307 12.38 13.09 -4.05
CA GLU A 307 11.24 14.03 -4.00
C GLU A 307 10.13 13.72 -5.04
N LYS A 308 10.46 12.97 -6.10
CA LYS A 308 9.53 12.58 -7.16
C LYS A 308 8.93 11.20 -6.93
N ASN A 309 9.45 10.40 -5.99
CA ASN A 309 8.87 9.11 -5.63
C ASN A 309 7.45 9.33 -5.11
N LYS A 310 6.51 8.66 -5.75
CA LYS A 310 5.12 8.56 -5.30
C LYS A 310 4.90 7.17 -4.77
N THR A 311 4.03 7.02 -3.80
CA THR A 311 3.59 5.69 -3.40
C THR A 311 2.77 5.02 -4.52
N LEU A 312 2.04 5.81 -5.32
CA LEU A 312 1.17 5.31 -6.40
C LEU A 312 1.59 5.79 -7.79
N TYR A 313 1.65 4.85 -8.73
CA TYR A 313 1.93 5.09 -10.14
C TYR A 313 0.76 4.59 -10.99
N ARG A 314 0.05 5.53 -11.64
CA ARG A 314 -1.11 5.22 -12.48
C ARG A 314 -0.65 4.74 -13.86
N VAL A 315 -1.39 3.78 -14.40
CA VAL A 315 -1.22 3.29 -15.76
C VAL A 315 -2.59 3.40 -16.44
N ASP A 316 -2.63 4.04 -17.60
CA ASP A 316 -3.88 4.30 -18.31
C ASP A 316 -4.56 2.99 -18.71
N GLY A 317 -5.88 2.94 -18.52
CA GLY A 317 -6.70 1.77 -18.83
C GLY A 317 -6.78 0.69 -17.74
N SER A 318 -6.04 0.83 -16.63
CA SER A 318 -6.12 -0.10 -15.49
C SER A 318 -6.84 0.51 -14.29
N SER A 319 -7.59 -0.33 -13.55
CA SER A 319 -8.09 0.04 -12.22
C SER A 319 -7.03 -0.06 -11.13
N PHE A 320 -5.98 -0.86 -11.36
CA PHE A 320 -4.86 -1.01 -10.44
C PHE A 320 -3.78 0.05 -10.70
N LYS A 321 -2.89 0.22 -9.73
CA LYS A 321 -1.77 1.16 -9.80
C LYS A 321 -0.53 0.48 -9.26
N GLY A 322 0.64 0.83 -9.78
CA GLY A 322 1.90 0.41 -9.16
C GLY A 322 2.00 1.02 -7.77
N VAL A 323 2.18 0.19 -6.74
CA VAL A 323 2.33 0.63 -5.35
C VAL A 323 3.73 0.34 -4.86
N PHE A 324 4.47 1.37 -4.46
CA PHE A 324 5.85 1.24 -3.99
C PHE A 324 6.05 1.88 -2.62
N TYR A 325 6.41 1.05 -1.65
CA TYR A 325 6.68 1.45 -0.29
C TYR A 325 8.16 1.85 -0.11
N PRO A 326 8.47 2.75 0.84
CA PRO A 326 9.86 3.09 1.17
C PRO A 326 10.63 1.97 1.88
N THR A 327 9.94 1.03 2.54
CA THR A 327 10.57 -0.06 3.29
C THR A 327 9.79 -1.37 3.14
N PRO A 328 10.44 -2.53 3.32
CA PRO A 328 9.75 -3.82 3.30
C PRO A 328 8.72 -3.98 4.41
N GLU A 329 8.98 -3.46 5.62
CA GLU A 329 8.04 -3.51 6.74
C GLU A 329 6.66 -2.94 6.35
N ARG A 330 6.64 -1.79 5.66
CA ARG A 330 5.39 -1.15 5.21
C ARG A 330 4.66 -1.99 4.16
N ALA A 331 5.40 -2.58 3.22
CA ALA A 331 4.85 -3.47 2.21
C ALA A 331 4.24 -4.74 2.81
N VAL A 332 4.99 -5.41 3.69
CA VAL A 332 4.58 -6.62 4.41
C VAL A 332 3.35 -6.34 5.28
N LYS A 333 3.36 -5.25 6.05
CA LYS A 333 2.22 -4.84 6.89
C LYS A 333 0.97 -4.58 6.04
N ALA A 334 1.11 -3.91 4.90
CA ALA A 334 0.00 -3.68 3.98
C ALA A 334 -0.57 -5.01 3.45
N TYR A 335 0.30 -5.93 3.01
CA TYR A 335 -0.12 -7.25 2.54
C TYR A 335 -0.86 -8.02 3.65
N ALA A 336 -0.27 -8.14 4.85
CA ALA A 336 -0.91 -8.84 5.97
C ALA A 336 -2.29 -8.26 6.33
N LYS A 337 -2.45 -6.94 6.30
CA LYS A 337 -3.74 -6.28 6.54
C LYS A 337 -4.77 -6.49 5.43
N MET A 338 -4.34 -6.58 4.17
CA MET A 338 -5.23 -7.00 3.07
C MET A 338 -5.67 -8.46 3.23
N VAL A 339 -4.79 -9.35 3.70
CA VAL A 339 -5.14 -10.74 4.02
C VAL A 339 -6.14 -10.82 5.18
N GLU A 340 -5.96 -10.02 6.24
CA GLU A 340 -6.91 -9.94 7.36
C GLU A 340 -8.33 -9.60 6.86
N TYR A 341 -8.44 -8.62 5.95
CA TYR A 341 -9.69 -8.26 5.32
C TYR A 341 -10.25 -9.39 4.42
N TYR A 342 -9.42 -10.04 3.61
CA TYR A 342 -9.83 -11.18 2.81
C TYR A 342 -10.40 -12.33 3.66
N GLN A 343 -9.73 -12.66 4.77
CA GLN A 343 -10.20 -13.68 5.72
C GLN A 343 -11.52 -13.29 6.40
N PHE A 344 -11.75 -12.00 6.65
CA PHE A 344 -13.05 -11.52 7.11
C PHE A 344 -14.14 -11.78 6.07
N LEU A 345 -13.89 -11.49 4.79
CA LEU A 345 -14.86 -11.72 3.71
C LEU A 345 -15.23 -13.20 3.57
N LYS A 346 -14.26 -14.12 3.78
CA LYS A 346 -14.47 -15.58 3.70
C LYS A 346 -15.42 -16.17 4.75
N LYS A 347 -15.85 -15.39 5.74
CA LYS A 347 -16.79 -15.83 6.77
C LYS A 347 -18.27 -15.70 6.33
N PHE A 348 -18.52 -15.24 5.11
CA PHE A 348 -19.85 -14.97 4.54
C PHE A 348 -19.93 -15.51 3.12
#